data_AF-V4GXJ5-F1
#
_entry.id   AF-V4GXJ5-F1
#
_cell.length_a   1.000
_cell.length_b   1.000
_cell.length_c   1.000
_cell.angle_alpha   90.00
_cell.angle_beta   90.00
_cell.angle_gamma   90.00
#
_symmetry.space_group_name_H-M   'P 1'
#
loop_
_entity.id
_entity.type
_entity.pdbx_description
1 polymer ?
#
loop_
_entity_poly.entity_id
_entity_poly.type
_entity_poly.pdbx_seq_one_letter_code
_entity_poly.pdbx_strand_id
1 'polypeptide(L)'
;MTTPTPPDPSPRSAPAGGTEPSESGPTARRVALAVLLCGVVPWSVQLPPGSLPFFRFAWGGVSLAPVLFVRPLPTYLGLSGSPLLWRWMLASACWLVALGSAALGRVGREDARVTAGLLSLAGAVNASVALSFRPSRLAVPVGSLVLWGVAAWRYRAWRYRTAR
;
A
#
# COMPACT_ATOMS: atom_id res chain seq x y z
N MET A 1 -69.72 -36.91 9.91
CA MET A 1 -68.60 -36.77 8.96
C MET A 1 -68.50 -35.29 8.63
N THR A 2 -67.63 -34.55 9.33
CA THR A 2 -67.31 -33.15 9.02
C THR A 2 -65.96 -32.84 9.64
N THR A 3 -64.96 -32.73 8.77
CA THR A 3 -63.54 -32.48 9.05
C THR A 3 -63.33 -30.98 9.35
N PRO A 4 -62.47 -30.57 10.30
CA PRO A 4 -62.09 -29.17 10.43
C PRO A 4 -61.06 -28.76 9.36
N THR A 5 -61.37 -27.68 8.64
CA THR A 5 -60.51 -27.03 7.63
C THR A 5 -59.27 -26.41 8.28
N PRO A 6 -58.05 -26.60 7.73
CA PRO A 6 -56.85 -25.95 8.24
C PRO A 6 -56.81 -24.46 7.84
N PRO A 7 -56.17 -23.58 8.65
CA PRO A 7 -56.03 -22.17 8.33
C PRO A 7 -55.07 -21.92 7.15
N ASP A 8 -55.45 -20.95 6.33
CA ASP A 8 -54.78 -20.45 5.13
C ASP A 8 -53.35 -19.91 5.46
N PRO A 9 -52.28 -20.35 4.76
CA PRO A 9 -50.95 -19.80 4.97
C PRO A 9 -50.86 -18.39 4.37
N SER A 10 -50.76 -17.37 5.23
CA SER A 10 -50.50 -15.99 4.85
C SER A 10 -49.39 -15.88 3.78
N PRO A 11 -49.56 -15.03 2.75
CA PRO A 11 -48.54 -14.85 1.72
C PRO A 11 -47.26 -14.30 2.35
N ARG A 12 -46.19 -15.08 2.20
CA ARG A 12 -44.84 -14.75 2.63
C ARG A 12 -44.40 -13.52 1.81
N SER A 13 -44.47 -12.33 2.42
CA SER A 13 -43.93 -11.10 1.85
C SER A 13 -42.46 -11.31 1.50
N ALA A 14 -42.15 -11.42 0.21
CA ALA A 14 -40.79 -11.43 -0.29
C ALA A 14 -40.13 -10.11 0.13
N PRO A 15 -38.91 -10.12 0.71
CA PRO A 15 -38.19 -8.88 0.90
C PRO A 15 -37.91 -8.30 -0.48
N ALA A 16 -38.47 -7.12 -0.72
CA ALA A 16 -38.18 -6.29 -1.87
C ALA A 16 -36.67 -6.25 -2.09
N GLY A 17 -36.24 -6.51 -3.32
CA GLY A 17 -34.86 -6.37 -3.76
C GLY A 17 -34.41 -4.94 -3.54
N GLY A 18 -33.87 -4.67 -2.35
CA GLY A 18 -33.11 -3.47 -2.07
C GLY A 18 -31.90 -3.51 -2.98
N THR A 19 -31.84 -2.55 -3.88
CA THR A 19 -30.58 -2.06 -4.43
C THR A 19 -29.75 -1.58 -3.26
N GLU A 20 -29.07 -2.50 -2.56
CA GLU A 20 -28.11 -2.12 -1.53
C GLU A 20 -27.04 -1.28 -2.24
N PRO A 21 -26.93 0.03 -1.91
CA PRO A 21 -25.90 0.87 -2.46
C PRO A 21 -24.57 0.23 -2.08
N SER A 22 -23.79 -0.16 -3.09
CA SER A 22 -22.52 -0.85 -2.90
C SER A 22 -21.66 -0.09 -1.87
N GLU A 23 -21.56 -0.60 -0.65
CA GLU A 23 -20.75 -0.03 0.46
C GLU A 23 -19.24 0.02 0.15
N SER A 24 -18.85 -0.38 -1.06
CA SER A 24 -17.50 -0.44 -1.59
C SER A 24 -16.84 0.96 -1.77
N GLY A 25 -17.61 2.04 -1.84
CA GLY A 25 -17.11 3.37 -2.24
C GLY A 25 -16.11 4.06 -1.28
N PRO A 26 -16.47 4.36 -0.02
CA PRO A 26 -15.65 5.20 0.86
C PRO A 26 -14.41 4.50 1.41
N THR A 27 -14.54 3.22 1.79
CA THR A 27 -13.46 2.45 2.43
C THR A 27 -12.37 2.09 1.42
N ALA A 28 -12.73 1.61 0.23
CA ALA A 28 -11.76 1.28 -0.81
C ALA A 28 -10.96 2.50 -1.27
N ARG A 29 -11.63 3.66 -1.41
CA ARG A 29 -10.96 4.93 -1.74
C ARG A 29 -9.93 5.32 -0.67
N ARG A 30 -10.26 5.19 0.62
CA ARG A 30 -9.33 5.48 1.72
C ARG A 30 -8.12 4.55 1.71
N VAL A 31 -8.31 3.26 1.47
CA VAL A 31 -7.21 2.29 1.39
C VAL A 31 -6.30 2.61 0.20
N ALA A 32 -6.86 2.80 -1.00
CA ALA A 32 -6.08 3.15 -2.18
C ALA A 32 -5.30 4.47 -2.00
N LEU A 33 -5.92 5.47 -1.35
CA LEU A 33 -5.25 6.74 -1.04
C LEU A 33 -4.10 6.54 -0.04
N ALA A 34 -4.31 5.76 1.03
CA ALA A 34 -3.27 5.46 2.00
C ALA A 34 -2.07 4.75 1.35
N VAL A 35 -2.33 3.76 0.50
CA VAL A 35 -1.28 3.06 -0.26
C VAL A 35 -0.59 4.02 -1.23
N LEU A 36 -1.33 4.88 -1.93
CA LEU A 36 -0.76 5.88 -2.83
C LEU A 36 0.19 6.83 -2.09
N LEU A 37 -0.23 7.34 -0.92
CA LEU A 37 0.57 8.24 -0.09
C LEU A 37 1.88 7.60 0.37
N CYS A 38 1.93 6.27 0.57
CA CYS A 38 3.19 5.58 0.85
C CYS A 38 4.25 5.79 -0.24
N GLY A 39 3.86 5.97 -1.50
CA GLY A 39 4.80 6.21 -2.61
C GLY A 39 5.26 7.66 -2.75
N VAL A 40 4.54 8.60 -2.12
CA VAL A 40 4.84 10.04 -2.15
C VAL A 40 5.81 10.44 -1.04
N VAL A 41 5.80 9.73 0.09
CA VAL A 41 6.74 9.96 1.20
C VAL A 41 8.16 9.54 0.79
N PRO A 42 9.22 10.23 1.24
CA PRO A 42 10.59 9.75 1.03
C PRO A 42 10.80 8.40 1.72
N TRP A 43 11.20 7.41 0.93
CA TRP A 43 11.47 6.05 1.38
C TRP A 43 12.79 5.92 2.13
N SER A 44 13.80 6.68 1.70
CA SER A 44 15.04 6.82 2.47
C SER A 44 15.55 8.25 2.37
N VAL A 45 16.00 8.77 3.50
CA VAL A 45 16.68 10.05 3.60
C VAL A 45 18.16 9.76 3.84
N GLN A 46 19.02 10.25 2.95
CA GLN A 46 20.47 10.10 3.05
C GLN A 46 21.09 11.46 3.35
N LEU A 47 21.90 11.53 4.42
CA LEU A 47 22.69 12.70 4.79
C LEU A 47 24.18 12.37 4.64
N PRO A 48 24.79 12.70 3.50
CA PRO A 48 26.24 12.59 3.36
C PRO A 48 26.94 13.74 4.11
N PRO A 49 28.09 13.49 4.75
CA PRO A 49 28.84 14.53 5.43
C PRO A 49 29.32 15.61 4.44
N GLY A 50 29.00 16.88 4.72
CA GLY A 50 29.40 18.02 3.90
C GLY A 50 28.57 18.26 2.63
N SER A 51 27.44 17.57 2.42
CA SER A 51 26.55 17.79 1.27
C SER A 51 25.09 17.92 1.65
N LEU A 52 24.26 18.47 0.76
CA LEU A 52 22.81 18.56 0.95
C LEU A 52 22.14 17.17 0.95
N PRO A 53 20.99 17.02 1.63
CA PRO A 53 20.32 15.73 1.77
C PRO A 53 19.80 15.20 0.42
N PHE A 54 19.83 13.87 0.28
CA PHE A 54 19.27 13.15 -0.86
C PHE A 54 18.03 12.36 -0.40
N PHE A 55 16.90 12.65 -1.03
CA PHE A 55 15.62 12.00 -0.76
C PHE A 55 15.34 10.96 -1.84
N ARG A 56 15.23 9.69 -1.45
CA ARG A 56 14.81 8.61 -2.37
C ARG A 56 13.34 8.32 -2.14
N PHE A 57 12.55 8.33 -3.20
CA PHE A 57 11.13 7.98 -3.24
C PHE A 57 10.93 6.59 -3.85
N ALA A 58 9.68 6.13 -3.97
CA ALA A 58 9.33 4.88 -4.66
C ALA A 58 9.58 4.93 -6.18
N TRP A 59 9.65 6.13 -6.76
CA TRP A 59 9.67 6.35 -8.21
C TRP A 59 10.93 7.09 -8.70
N GLY A 60 11.82 7.47 -7.80
CA GLY A 60 13.02 8.21 -8.16
C GLY A 60 13.75 8.78 -6.96
N GLY A 61 14.70 9.69 -7.22
CA GLY A 61 15.42 10.41 -6.19
C GLY A 61 15.46 11.90 -6.49
N VAL A 62 15.33 12.70 -5.42
CA VAL A 62 15.48 14.15 -5.45
C VAL A 62 16.74 14.50 -4.66
N SER A 63 17.67 15.20 -5.32
CA SER A 63 18.84 15.79 -4.68
C SER A 63 18.71 17.30 -4.64
N LEU A 64 19.10 17.89 -3.52
CA LEU A 64 19.11 19.34 -3.34
C LEU A 64 20.49 19.98 -3.65
N ALA A 65 21.51 19.20 -4.04
CA ALA A 65 22.88 19.71 -4.24
C ALA A 65 23.26 19.87 -5.72
N PRO A 66 23.84 21.01 -6.17
CA PRO A 66 23.59 22.40 -5.77
C PRO A 66 22.42 23.05 -6.54
N VAL A 67 21.78 22.30 -7.45
CA VAL A 67 20.56 22.66 -8.18
C VAL A 67 19.56 21.53 -7.97
N LEU A 68 18.28 21.85 -7.80
CA LEU A 68 17.22 20.85 -7.68
C LEU A 68 17.28 19.91 -8.91
N PHE A 69 17.78 18.69 -8.71
CA PHE A 69 17.96 17.74 -9.80
C PHE A 69 17.04 16.55 -9.60
N VAL A 70 15.95 16.52 -10.37
CA VAL A 70 15.04 15.38 -10.45
C VAL A 70 15.62 14.42 -11.48
N ARG A 71 16.11 13.26 -11.04
CA ARG A 71 16.60 12.22 -11.95
C ARG A 71 15.48 11.22 -12.26
N PRO A 72 14.91 11.23 -13.48
CA PRO A 72 13.88 10.27 -13.85
C PRO A 72 14.47 8.85 -13.89
N LEU A 73 13.59 7.87 -13.66
CA LEU A 73 13.95 6.47 -13.48
C LEU A 73 14.91 5.91 -14.55
N PRO A 74 14.67 6.11 -15.86
CA PRO A 74 15.53 5.54 -16.91
C PRO A 74 16.97 6.05 -16.84
N THR A 75 17.15 7.33 -16.55
CA THR A 75 18.45 7.99 -16.45
C THR A 75 19.20 7.59 -15.18
N TYR A 76 18.48 7.31 -14.09
CA TYR A 76 19.10 6.79 -12.86
C TYR A 76 19.52 5.32 -13.03
N LEU A 77 18.73 4.51 -13.74
CA LEU A 77 19.01 3.10 -14.01
C LEU A 77 20.27 2.88 -14.86
N GLY A 78 20.49 3.71 -15.89
CA GLY A 78 21.65 3.59 -16.79
C GLY A 78 23.01 3.91 -16.14
N LEU A 79 23.04 4.64 -15.02
CA LEU A 79 24.27 5.12 -14.38
C LEU A 79 24.63 4.39 -13.09
N SER A 80 23.66 3.71 -12.46
CA SER A 80 23.80 3.36 -11.05
C SER A 80 24.39 1.98 -10.77
N GLY A 81 24.39 1.03 -11.73
CA GLY A 81 25.16 -0.24 -11.70
C GLY A 81 25.14 -1.06 -10.40
N SER A 82 24.26 -0.73 -9.45
CA SER A 82 24.42 -1.08 -8.05
C SER A 82 23.40 -2.16 -7.67
N PRO A 83 23.82 -3.24 -7.00
CA PRO A 83 22.91 -4.25 -6.47
C PRO A 83 21.79 -3.69 -5.57
N LEU A 84 22.02 -2.53 -4.94
CA LEU A 84 21.00 -1.84 -4.13
C LEU A 84 19.83 -1.31 -4.98
N LEU A 85 20.06 -1.01 -6.25
CA LEU A 85 19.05 -0.51 -7.17
C LEU A 85 17.98 -1.56 -7.47
N TRP A 86 18.41 -2.82 -7.65
CA TRP A 86 17.49 -3.94 -7.89
C TRP A 86 16.55 -4.17 -6.71
N ARG A 87 17.09 -4.14 -5.49
CA ARG A 87 16.27 -4.24 -4.26
C ARG A 87 15.27 -3.10 -4.17
N TRP A 88 15.68 -1.88 -4.49
CA TRP A 88 14.77 -0.74 -4.51
C TRP A 88 13.68 -0.87 -5.59
N MET A 89 14.02 -1.36 -6.79
CA MET A 89 13.07 -1.69 -7.86
C MET A 89 12.06 -2.74 -7.41
N LEU A 90 12.53 -3.80 -6.75
CA LEU A 90 11.67 -4.84 -6.23
C LEU A 90 10.68 -4.30 -5.18
N ALA A 91 11.16 -3.47 -4.24
CA ALA A 91 10.30 -2.82 -3.25
C ALA A 91 9.23 -1.92 -3.91
N SER A 92 9.63 -1.19 -4.95
CA SER A 92 8.73 -0.31 -5.71
C SER A 92 7.69 -1.10 -6.51
N ALA A 93 8.09 -2.23 -7.10
CA ALA A 93 7.19 -3.16 -7.78
C ALA A 93 6.18 -3.77 -6.78
N CYS A 94 6.62 -4.22 -5.61
CA CYS A 94 5.72 -4.71 -4.56
C CYS A 94 4.71 -3.64 -4.14
N TRP A 95 5.14 -2.38 -4.00
CA TRP A 95 4.24 -1.28 -3.68
C TRP A 95 3.22 -0.99 -4.80
N LEU A 96 3.63 -1.03 -6.08
CA LEU A 96 2.72 -0.88 -7.22
C LEU A 96 1.68 -2.00 -7.28
N VAL A 97 2.09 -3.25 -7.04
CA VAL A 97 1.16 -4.38 -6.96
C VAL A 97 0.21 -4.23 -5.78
N ALA A 98 0.69 -3.73 -4.63
CA ALA A 98 -0.17 -3.43 -3.49
C ALA A 98 -1.20 -2.33 -3.82
N LEU A 99 -0.79 -1.30 -4.57
CA LEU A 99 -1.67 -0.24 -5.04
C LEU A 99 -2.73 -0.77 -6.02
N GLY A 100 -2.34 -1.67 -6.92
CA GLY A 100 -3.25 -2.40 -7.79
C GLY A 100 -4.27 -3.22 -6.99
N SER A 101 -3.80 -4.01 -6.03
CA SER A 101 -4.66 -4.81 -5.14
C SER A 101 -5.66 -3.95 -4.37
N ALA A 102 -5.21 -2.81 -3.81
CA ALA A 102 -6.09 -1.84 -3.14
C ALA A 102 -7.10 -1.20 -4.10
N ALA A 103 -6.71 -0.96 -5.37
CA ALA A 103 -7.61 -0.42 -6.38
C ALA A 103 -8.73 -1.40 -6.76
N LEU A 104 -8.48 -2.72 -6.72
CA LEU A 104 -9.52 -3.74 -6.87
C LEU A 104 -10.57 -3.68 -5.75
N GLY A 105 -10.31 -2.99 -4.65
CA GLY A 105 -11.30 -2.73 -3.60
C GLY A 105 -12.50 -1.95 -4.11
N ARG A 106 -12.33 -1.14 -5.17
CA ARG A 106 -13.44 -0.41 -5.82
C ARG A 106 -14.46 -1.32 -6.50
N VAL A 107 -14.06 -2.54 -6.83
CA VAL A 107 -14.93 -3.57 -7.43
C VAL A 107 -15.20 -4.73 -6.47
N GLY A 108 -14.94 -4.53 -5.16
CA GLY A 108 -15.19 -5.53 -4.12
C GLY A 108 -14.25 -6.75 -4.14
N ARG A 109 -13.13 -6.69 -4.88
CA ARG A 109 -12.20 -7.82 -5.06
C ARG A 109 -10.85 -7.66 -4.34
N GLU A 110 -10.74 -6.70 -3.43
CA GLU A 110 -9.52 -6.53 -2.65
C GLU A 110 -9.36 -7.65 -1.61
N ASP A 111 -8.20 -8.32 -1.64
CA ASP A 111 -7.73 -9.13 -0.52
C ASP A 111 -6.82 -8.30 0.40
N ALA A 112 -7.30 -8.08 1.62
CA ALA A 112 -6.60 -7.35 2.67
C ALA A 112 -5.25 -7.96 3.05
N ARG A 113 -5.15 -9.30 2.99
CA ARG A 113 -3.95 -10.05 3.37
C ARG A 113 -2.87 -9.87 2.31
N VAL A 114 -3.25 -9.89 1.04
CA VAL A 114 -2.35 -9.65 -0.09
C VAL A 114 -1.82 -8.22 -0.02
N THR A 115 -2.70 -7.23 0.14
CA THR A 115 -2.29 -5.82 0.23
C THR A 115 -1.35 -5.59 1.42
N ALA A 116 -1.70 -6.08 2.62
CA ALA A 116 -0.85 -5.93 3.81
C ALA A 116 0.48 -6.70 3.69
N GLY A 117 0.47 -7.89 3.08
CA GLY A 117 1.66 -8.70 2.83
C GLY A 117 2.64 -8.02 1.88
N LEU A 118 2.13 -7.48 0.77
CA LEU A 118 2.94 -6.75 -0.22
C LEU A 118 3.56 -5.48 0.37
N LEU A 119 2.81 -4.72 1.18
CA LEU A 119 3.35 -3.55 1.88
C LEU A 119 4.42 -3.94 2.91
N SER A 120 4.22 -5.03 3.64
CA SER A 120 5.20 -5.56 4.59
C SER A 120 6.50 -5.95 3.90
N LEU A 121 6.39 -6.67 2.77
CA LEU A 121 7.53 -7.07 1.94
C LEU A 121 8.24 -5.86 1.33
N ALA A 122 7.51 -4.89 0.77
CA ALA A 122 8.07 -3.65 0.26
C ALA A 122 8.86 -2.90 1.33
N GLY A 123 8.31 -2.81 2.55
CA GLY A 123 8.98 -2.18 3.69
C GLY A 123 10.27 -2.91 4.10
N ALA A 124 10.25 -4.25 4.13
CA ALA A 124 11.42 -5.07 4.47
C ALA A 124 12.55 -4.95 3.42
N VAL A 125 12.19 -5.02 2.14
CA VAL A 125 13.15 -4.86 1.05
C VAL A 125 13.74 -3.44 1.07
N ASN A 126 12.92 -2.41 1.26
CA ASN A 126 13.40 -1.02 1.39
C ASN A 126 14.29 -0.81 2.63
N ALA A 127 13.97 -1.44 3.76
CA ALA A 127 14.80 -1.38 4.97
C ALA A 127 16.18 -2.01 4.74
N SER A 128 16.21 -3.15 4.03
CA SER A 128 17.48 -3.80 3.66
C SER A 128 18.38 -2.90 2.80
N VAL A 129 17.78 -2.07 1.93
CA VAL A 129 18.50 -1.09 1.12
C VAL A 129 19.09 0.01 2.00
N ALA A 130 18.29 0.59 2.90
CA ALA A 130 18.75 1.65 3.79
C ALA A 130 19.88 1.19 4.73
N LEU A 131 19.74 0.00 5.32
CA LEU A 131 20.72 -0.57 6.25
C LEU A 131 22.02 -1.05 5.56
N SER A 132 21.99 -1.24 4.24
CA SER A 132 23.19 -1.60 3.47
C SER A 132 24.09 -0.39 3.15
N PHE A 133 23.68 0.84 3.49
CA PHE A 133 24.54 2.02 3.35
C PHE A 133 25.61 2.04 4.45
N ARG A 134 26.86 2.36 4.05
CA ARG A 134 28.07 2.29 4.90
C ARG A 134 27.96 3.11 6.21
N PRO A 135 28.71 2.74 7.27
CA PRO A 135 28.70 3.41 8.57
C PRO A 135 29.03 4.91 8.55
N SER A 136 29.60 5.45 7.47
CA SER A 136 29.89 6.88 7.31
C SER A 136 28.72 7.70 6.74
N ARG A 137 27.54 7.09 6.49
CA ARG A 137 26.35 7.79 5.99
C ARG A 137 25.12 7.43 6.81
N LEU A 138 24.43 8.44 7.33
CA LEU A 138 23.14 8.26 7.98
C LEU A 138 22.07 7.99 6.90
N ALA A 139 21.44 6.81 6.95
CA ALA A 139 20.34 6.44 6.09
C ALA A 139 19.11 6.10 6.94
N VAL A 140 18.09 6.95 6.92
CA VAL A 140 16.86 6.75 7.71
C VAL A 140 15.79 6.09 6.82
N PRO A 141 15.31 4.87 7.16
CA PRO A 141 14.32 4.13 6.37
C PRO A 141 12.88 4.58 6.65
N VAL A 142 12.60 5.87 6.43
CA VAL A 142 11.29 6.48 6.74
C VAL A 142 10.14 5.75 6.04
N GLY A 143 10.31 5.39 4.76
CA GLY A 143 9.26 4.69 4.01
C GLY A 143 8.93 3.30 4.55
N SER A 144 9.91 2.59 5.11
CA SER A 144 9.66 1.25 5.67
C SER A 144 8.70 1.31 6.85
N LEU A 145 8.87 2.30 7.74
CA LEU A 145 7.97 2.51 8.87
C LEU A 145 6.55 2.89 8.41
N VAL A 146 6.45 3.76 7.39
CA VAL A 146 5.14 4.14 6.82
C VAL A 146 4.44 2.95 6.17
N LEU A 147 5.17 2.16 5.37
CA LEU A 147 4.65 0.95 4.72
C LEU A 147 4.14 -0.07 5.75
N TRP A 148 4.91 -0.31 6.82
CA TRP A 148 4.50 -1.20 7.90
C TRP A 148 3.32 -0.66 8.72
N GLY A 149 3.27 0.65 8.97
CA GLY A 149 2.14 1.29 9.62
C GLY A 149 0.83 1.11 8.84
N VAL A 150 0.86 1.33 7.52
CA VAL A 150 -0.30 1.13 6.65
C VAL A 150 -0.66 -0.36 6.54
N ALA A 151 0.33 -1.26 6.46
CA ALA A 151 0.10 -2.70 6.46
C ALA A 151 -0.60 -3.17 7.75
N ALA A 152 -0.09 -2.76 8.92
CA ALA A 152 -0.64 -3.11 10.21
C ALA A 152 -2.06 -2.56 10.40
N TRP A 153 -2.28 -1.29 10.02
CA TRP A 153 -3.62 -0.69 10.03
C TRP A 153 -4.59 -1.46 9.16
N ARG A 154 -4.20 -1.78 7.91
CA ARG A 154 -5.07 -2.46 6.95
C ARG A 154 -5.41 -3.89 7.39
N TYR A 155 -4.44 -4.60 7.95
CA TYR A 155 -4.63 -5.95 8.47
C TYR A 155 -5.56 -5.96 9.69
N ARG A 156 -5.37 -5.02 10.63
CA ARG A 156 -6.26 -4.85 11.79
C ARG A 156 -7.69 -4.52 11.37
N ALA A 157 -7.88 -3.59 10.43
CA ALA A 157 -9.19 -3.19 9.93
C ALA A 157 -9.94 -4.34 9.21
N TRP A 158 -9.22 -5.30 8.63
CA TRP A 158 -9.81 -6.54 8.13
C TRP A 158 -10.21 -7.46 9.28
N ARG A 159 -9.31 -7.72 10.22
CA ARG A 159 -9.55 -8.64 11.35
C ARG A 159 -10.78 -8.26 12.18
N TYR A 160 -11.02 -6.97 12.41
CA TYR A 160 -12.19 -6.51 13.16
C TYR A 160 -13.52 -6.70 12.41
N ARG A 161 -13.51 -6.75 11.08
CA ARG A 161 -14.72 -7.00 10.28
C ARG A 161 -15.13 -8.46 10.29
N THR A 162 -14.16 -9.38 10.28
CA THR A 162 -14.42 -10.83 10.29
C THR A 162 -14.78 -11.37 11.67
N ALA A 163 -14.64 -10.57 12.74
CA ALA A 163 -14.94 -10.96 14.12
C ALA A 163 -16.34 -10.53 14.59
N ARG A 164 -17.12 -9.86 13.72
CA ARG A 164 -18.55 -9.60 13.90
C ARG A 164 -19.34 -10.60 13.08
#